data_AF-A0A329CS36-F1
#
_entry.id   AF-A0A329CS36-F1
#
_cell.length_a   1.000
_cell.length_b   1.000
_cell.length_c   1.000
_cell.angle_alpha   90.00
_cell.angle_beta   90.00
_cell.angle_gamma   90.00
#
_symmetry.space_group_name_H-M   'P 1'
#
loop_
_entity.id
_entity.type
_entity.pdbx_description
1 polymer ?
#
loop_
_entity_poly.entity_id
_entity_poly.type
_entity_poly.pdbx_seq_one_letter_code
_entity_poly.pdbx_strand_id
1 'polypeptide(L)'
;MLSYPIELTPDSNGTLLVTFADVPEALSVGENEEDAIAQALDALEAALEIYFSEKQPIPLPSRAKRGQHVVTLPALVTSKVLLANEMLQQNVRKAELARRLKVNQVQVDRLLNLRHSSKIEMVESAFAVLGRRLEVRLV
;
A
#
# COMPACT_ATOMS: atom_id res chain seq x y z
N MET A 1 2.40 7.30 8.20
CA MET A 1 1.94 5.99 7.68
C MET A 1 0.53 6.19 7.13
N LEU A 2 0.12 5.39 6.14
CA LEU A 2 -1.24 5.42 5.62
C LEU A 2 -2.12 4.48 6.44
N SER A 3 -3.24 4.98 6.94
CA SER A 3 -4.20 4.23 7.77
C SER A 3 -5.57 4.29 7.12
N TYR A 4 -6.01 3.15 6.59
CA TYR A 4 -7.27 3.03 5.86
C TYR A 4 -8.40 2.66 6.81
N PRO A 5 -9.52 3.42 6.84
CA PRO A 5 -10.69 3.04 7.61
C PRO A 5 -11.32 1.77 7.07
N ILE A 6 -11.74 0.89 7.97
CA ILE A 6 -12.49 -0.33 7.62
C ILE A 6 -13.90 -0.29 8.22
N GLU A 7 -14.78 -1.08 7.62
CA GLU A 7 -16.05 -1.46 8.22
C GLU A 7 -16.04 -2.97 8.49
N LEU A 8 -16.45 -3.34 9.71
CA LEU A 8 -16.60 -4.73 10.14
C LEU A 8 -18.09 -5.06 10.20
N THR A 9 -18.53 -6.01 9.39
CA THR A 9 -19.95 -6.43 9.33
C THR A 9 -20.07 -7.89 9.74
N PRO A 10 -20.81 -8.22 10.81
CA PRO A 10 -21.07 -9.61 11.18
C PRO A 10 -21.83 -10.36 10.10
N ASP A 11 -21.40 -11.59 9.81
CA ASP A 11 -22.09 -12.52 8.93
C ASP A 11 -22.78 -13.66 9.71
N SER A 12 -23.74 -14.30 9.06
CA SER A 12 -24.57 -15.41 9.55
C SER A 12 -23.80 -16.63 10.06
N ASN A 13 -22.56 -16.83 9.61
CA ASN A 13 -21.68 -17.93 10.02
C ASN A 13 -20.80 -17.58 11.23
N GLY A 14 -20.99 -16.41 11.85
CA GLY A 14 -20.21 -15.94 12.99
C GLY A 14 -18.88 -15.29 12.63
N THR A 15 -18.61 -15.07 11.34
CA THR A 15 -17.41 -14.34 10.87
C THR A 15 -17.69 -12.84 10.71
N LEU A 16 -16.62 -12.06 10.49
CA LEU A 16 -16.68 -10.64 10.20
C LEU A 16 -16.22 -10.39 8.78
N LEU A 17 -17.09 -9.85 7.94
CA LEU A 17 -16.72 -9.27 6.64
C LEU A 17 -16.01 -7.93 6.88
N VAL A 18 -14.87 -7.75 6.22
CA VAL A 18 -14.12 -6.49 6.22
C VAL A 18 -14.19 -5.85 4.84
N THR A 19 -14.51 -4.55 4.83
CA THR A 19 -14.54 -3.74 3.62
C THR A 19 -13.79 -2.43 3.82
N PHE A 20 -13.28 -1.87 2.72
CA PHE A 20 -12.61 -0.57 2.68
C PHE A 20 -13.39 0.39 1.77
N ALA A 21 -13.81 1.54 2.30
CA ALA A 21 -14.51 2.54 1.49
C ALA A 21 -13.61 3.14 0.39
N ASP A 22 -12.31 3.29 0.68
CA ASP A 22 -11.33 3.88 -0.24
C ASP A 22 -10.80 2.88 -1.27
N VAL A 23 -10.95 1.57 -1.01
CA VAL A 23 -10.42 0.48 -1.83
C VAL A 23 -11.48 -0.63 -1.92
N PRO A 24 -12.57 -0.44 -2.68
CA PRO A 24 -13.72 -1.35 -2.68
C PRO A 24 -13.39 -2.80 -3.10
N GLU A 25 -12.31 -2.98 -3.84
CA GLU A 25 -11.82 -4.30 -4.27
C GLU A 25 -11.12 -5.07 -3.15
N ALA A 26 -10.69 -4.39 -2.08
CA ALA A 26 -10.13 -5.03 -0.89
C ALA A 26 -11.26 -5.56 -0.01
N LEU A 27 -11.45 -6.87 -0.06
CA LEU A 27 -12.44 -7.59 0.75
C LEU A 27 -11.76 -8.76 1.45
N SER A 28 -12.06 -8.95 2.72
CA SER A 28 -11.58 -10.09 3.50
C SER A 28 -12.61 -10.51 4.54
N VAL A 29 -12.38 -11.68 5.15
CA VAL A 29 -13.22 -12.22 6.22
C VAL A 29 -12.30 -12.67 7.34
N GLY A 30 -12.71 -12.47 8.60
CA GLY A 30 -12.01 -13.01 9.76
C GLY A 30 -12.94 -13.66 10.77
N GLU A 31 -12.43 -14.59 11.57
CA GLU A 31 -13.19 -15.34 12.57
C GLU A 31 -13.54 -14.52 13.82
N ASN A 32 -12.75 -13.47 14.08
CA ASN A 32 -12.93 -12.52 15.16
C ASN A 32 -12.30 -11.18 14.75
N GLU A 33 -12.38 -10.16 15.61
CA GLU A 33 -11.89 -8.81 15.28
C GLU A 33 -10.38 -8.76 15.00
N GLU A 34 -9.57 -9.47 15.77
CA GLU A 34 -8.11 -9.49 15.60
C GLU A 34 -7.72 -10.16 14.27
N ASP A 35 -8.31 -11.32 13.97
CA ASP A 35 -8.11 -12.02 12.70
C ASP A 35 -8.64 -11.18 11.52
N ALA A 36 -9.82 -10.56 11.65
CA ALA A 36 -10.40 -9.71 10.61
C ALA A 36 -9.45 -8.55 10.23
N ILE A 37 -8.83 -7.89 11.22
CA ILE A 37 -7.86 -6.82 10.98
C ILE A 37 -6.60 -7.37 10.29
N ALA A 38 -6.10 -8.54 10.70
CA ALA A 38 -4.95 -9.17 10.07
C ALA A 38 -5.21 -9.54 8.60
N GLN A 39 -6.34 -10.19 8.32
CA GLN A 39 -6.75 -10.53 6.94
C GLN A 39 -6.98 -9.28 6.08
N ALA A 40 -7.48 -8.20 6.68
CA ALA A 40 -7.71 -6.95 5.99
C ALA A 40 -6.42 -6.27 5.53
N LEU A 41 -5.32 -6.38 6.28
CA LEU A 41 -4.01 -5.89 5.84
C LEU A 41 -3.55 -6.62 4.57
N ASP A 42 -3.62 -7.95 4.57
CA ASP A 42 -3.23 -8.77 3.43
C ASP A 42 -4.09 -8.48 2.19
N ALA A 43 -5.40 -8.34 2.37
CA ALA A 43 -6.32 -7.99 1.28
C ALA A 43 -6.08 -6.58 0.74
N LEU A 44 -5.81 -5.61 1.62
CA LEU A 44 -5.45 -4.25 1.22
C LEU A 44 -4.16 -4.24 0.40
N GLU A 45 -3.08 -4.87 0.86
CA GLU A 45 -1.82 -4.92 0.11
C GLU A 45 -1.99 -5.56 -1.27
N ALA A 46 -2.77 -6.65 -1.36
CA ALA A 46 -3.07 -7.30 -2.63
C ALA A 46 -3.86 -6.38 -3.59
N ALA A 47 -4.88 -5.69 -3.09
CA ALA A 47 -5.68 -4.77 -3.90
C ALA A 47 -4.84 -3.58 -4.42
N LEU A 48 -4.02 -2.96 -3.57
CA LEU A 48 -3.17 -1.83 -3.96
C LEU A 48 -2.12 -2.21 -5.03
N GLU A 49 -1.62 -3.46 -5.03
CA GLU A 49 -0.75 -3.98 -6.09
C GLU A 49 -1.47 -4.01 -7.46
N ILE A 50 -2.77 -4.33 -7.47
CA ILE A 50 -3.59 -4.36 -8.69
C ILE A 50 -3.68 -2.95 -9.29
N TYR A 51 -4.03 -1.93 -8.49
CA TYR A 51 -4.09 -0.53 -8.94
C TYR A 51 -2.82 -0.12 -9.69
N PHE A 52 -1.65 -0.40 -9.11
CA PHE A 52 -0.39 -0.06 -9.74
C PHE A 52 -0.12 -0.86 -11.02
N SER A 53 -0.46 -2.15 -11.03
CA SER A 53 -0.30 -3.02 -12.21
C SER A 53 -1.16 -2.55 -13.39
N GLU A 54 -2.35 -2.01 -13.10
CA GLU A 54 -3.30 -1.43 -14.06
C GLU A 54 -2.99 0.04 -14.40
N LYS A 55 -1.89 0.58 -13.86
CA LYS A 55 -1.47 1.98 -14.02
C LYS A 55 -2.54 2.99 -13.54
N GLN A 56 -3.35 2.57 -12.57
CA GLN A 56 -4.29 3.44 -11.88
C GLN A 56 -3.62 4.04 -10.65
N PRO A 57 -3.90 5.32 -10.32
CA PRO A 57 -3.46 5.89 -9.05
C PRO A 57 -3.96 5.04 -7.88
N ILE A 58 -3.05 4.71 -6.97
CA ILE A 58 -3.40 4.00 -5.74
C ILE A 58 -4.20 4.97 -4.84
N PRO A 59 -5.42 4.62 -4.41
CA PRO A 59 -6.25 5.47 -3.55
C PRO A 59 -5.53 5.77 -2.23
N LEU A 60 -5.55 7.03 -1.79
CA LEU A 60 -5.08 7.42 -0.46
C LEU A 60 -6.22 7.29 0.56
N PRO A 61 -5.92 6.99 1.83
CA PRO A 61 -6.95 6.76 2.83
C PRO A 61 -7.74 8.02 3.13
N SER A 62 -9.05 7.85 3.29
CA SER A 62 -9.93 8.85 3.87
C SER A 62 -9.69 9.01 5.37
N ARG A 63 -10.19 10.11 5.94
CA ARG A 63 -10.08 10.37 7.38
C ARG A 63 -11.04 9.46 8.15
N ALA A 64 -10.48 8.63 9.02
CA ALA A 64 -11.26 7.77 9.91
C ALA A 64 -12.21 8.59 10.83
N LYS A 65 -13.43 8.07 11.03
CA LYS A 65 -14.39 8.61 12.00
C LYS A 65 -13.95 8.25 13.43
N ARG A 66 -14.44 8.99 14.42
CA ARG A 66 -14.14 8.71 15.84
C ARG A 66 -14.59 7.29 16.20
N GLY A 67 -13.66 6.46 16.65
CA GLY A 67 -13.92 5.06 17.05
C GLY A 67 -14.02 4.07 15.88
N GLN A 68 -13.76 4.49 14.64
CA GLN A 68 -13.73 3.58 13.50
C GLN A 68 -12.42 2.79 13.49
N HIS A 69 -12.52 1.49 13.20
CA HIS A 69 -11.34 0.64 13.01
C HIS A 69 -10.54 1.08 11.79
N VAL A 70 -9.23 0.90 11.87
CA VAL A 70 -8.29 1.25 10.79
C VAL A 70 -7.28 0.14 10.59
N VAL A 71 -6.88 -0.08 9.34
CA VAL A 71 -5.72 -0.88 8.98
C VAL A 71 -4.59 0.08 8.62
N THR A 72 -3.49 0.00 9.36
CA THR A 72 -2.32 0.86 9.12
C THR A 72 -1.26 0.09 8.36
N LEU A 73 -0.90 0.59 7.17
CA LEU A 73 0.20 0.04 6.39
C LEU A 73 1.53 0.24 7.14
N PRO A 74 2.40 -0.78 7.21
CA PRO A 74 3.75 -0.61 7.71
C PRO A 74 4.49 0.53 6.99
N ALA A 75 5.46 1.16 7.67
CA ALA A 75 6.16 2.33 7.13
C ALA A 75 6.81 2.07 5.75
N LEU A 76 7.42 0.90 5.57
CA LEU A 76 8.01 0.50 4.29
C LEU A 76 6.94 0.36 3.20
N VAL A 77 5.82 -0.29 3.49
CA VAL A 77 4.71 -0.47 2.53
C VAL A 77 4.09 0.89 2.17
N THR A 78 3.87 1.76 3.16
CA THR A 78 3.47 3.16 2.95
C THR A 78 4.42 3.84 1.96
N SER A 79 5.74 3.72 2.15
CA SER A 79 6.72 4.37 1.27
C SER A 79 6.67 3.85 -0.17
N LYS A 80 6.38 2.56 -0.37
CA LYS A 80 6.22 1.96 -1.69
C LYS A 80 4.95 2.41 -2.40
N VAL A 81 3.83 2.53 -1.68
CA VAL A 81 2.57 3.09 -2.22
C VAL A 81 2.79 4.52 -2.71
N LEU A 82 3.46 5.34 -1.89
CA LEU A 82 3.79 6.72 -2.28
C LEU A 82 4.74 6.78 -3.48
N LEU A 83 5.72 5.88 -3.55
CA LEU A 83 6.63 5.77 -4.70
C LEU A 83 5.87 5.40 -5.98
N ALA A 84 4.97 4.41 -5.90
CA ALA A 84 4.14 3.99 -7.02
C ALA A 84 3.27 5.14 -7.55
N ASN A 85 2.62 5.90 -6.66
CA ASN A 85 1.85 7.08 -7.05
C ASN A 85 2.71 8.20 -7.66
N GLU A 86 3.90 8.45 -7.11
CA GLU A 86 4.83 9.42 -7.68
C GLU A 86 5.29 9.02 -9.09
N MET A 87 5.58 7.73 -9.30
CA MET A 87 5.91 7.21 -10.63
C MET A 87 4.76 7.44 -11.63
N LEU A 88 3.51 7.17 -11.23
CA LEU A 88 2.35 7.42 -12.08
C LEU A 88 2.16 8.90 -12.38
N GLN A 89 2.29 9.76 -11.35
CA GLN A 89 2.18 11.21 -11.49
C GLN A 89 3.22 11.78 -12.47
N GLN A 90 4.45 11.27 -12.44
CA GLN A 90 5.53 11.68 -13.34
C GLN A 90 5.56 10.89 -14.66
N ASN A 91 4.62 9.97 -14.88
CA ASN A 91 4.59 9.05 -16.03
C ASN A 91 5.90 8.24 -16.21
N VAL A 92 6.55 7.88 -15.10
CA VAL A 92 7.78 7.09 -15.08
C VAL A 92 7.45 5.60 -15.04
N ARG A 93 7.89 4.87 -16.08
CA ARG A 93 7.73 3.41 -16.15
C ARG A 93 8.82 2.68 -15.37
N LYS A 94 8.57 1.43 -14.98
CA LYS A 94 9.55 0.59 -14.27
C LYS A 94 10.92 0.52 -14.96
N ALA A 95 10.92 0.33 -16.29
CA ALA A 95 12.15 0.27 -17.08
C ALA A 95 12.94 1.60 -17.04
N GLU A 96 12.24 2.73 -17.00
CA GLU A 96 12.87 4.04 -16.87
C GLU A 96 13.44 4.24 -15.46
N LEU A 97 12.69 3.86 -14.42
CA LEU A 97 13.20 3.89 -13.04
C LEU A 97 14.47 3.02 -12.90
N ALA A 98 14.48 1.83 -13.49
CA ALA A 98 15.65 0.94 -13.49
C ALA A 98 16.89 1.60 -14.11
N ARG A 99 16.72 2.31 -15.25
CA ARG A 99 17.81 3.07 -15.89
C ARG A 99 18.31 4.21 -15.02
N ARG A 100 17.40 5.00 -14.43
CA ARG A 100 17.77 6.12 -13.55
C ARG A 100 18.55 5.65 -12.32
N LEU A 101 18.14 4.50 -11.76
CA LEU A 101 18.80 3.87 -10.62
C LEU A 101 20.05 3.06 -10.99
N LYS A 102 20.31 2.83 -12.29
CA LYS A 102 21.38 1.95 -12.78
C LYS A 102 21.31 0.53 -12.20
N VAL A 103 20.10 0.00 -12.06
CA VAL A 103 19.83 -1.36 -11.56
C VAL A 103 19.11 -2.21 -12.60
N ASN A 104 18.98 -3.51 -12.33
CA ASN A 104 18.20 -4.41 -13.18
C ASN A 104 16.69 -4.29 -12.91
N GLN A 105 15.89 -4.76 -13.89
CA GLN A 105 14.43 -4.73 -13.83
C GLN A 105 13.86 -5.49 -12.63
N VAL A 106 14.46 -6.63 -12.26
CA VAL A 106 14.02 -7.46 -11.12
C VAL A 106 14.10 -6.71 -9.79
N GLN A 107 15.10 -5.86 -9.60
CA GLN A 107 15.21 -5.02 -8.39
C GLN A 107 14.07 -4.00 -8.32
N VAL A 108 13.68 -3.41 -9.44
CA VAL A 108 12.53 -2.49 -9.50
C VAL A 108 11.21 -3.23 -9.30
N ASP A 109 11.05 -4.42 -9.86
CA ASP A 109 9.84 -5.22 -9.64
C ASP A 109 9.68 -5.59 -8.16
N ARG A 110 10.76 -5.97 -7.48
CA ARG A 110 10.76 -6.23 -6.02
C ARG A 110 10.52 -4.98 -5.18
N LEU A 111 11.03 -3.83 -5.63
CA LEU A 111 10.82 -2.54 -4.96
C LEU A 111 9.33 -2.14 -4.96
N LEU A 112 8.64 -2.43 -6.07
CA LEU A 112 7.25 -2.05 -6.29
C LEU A 112 6.23 -3.12 -5.90
N ASN A 113 6.68 -4.33 -5.59
CA ASN A 113 5.86 -5.34 -4.91
C ASN A 113 5.75 -4.96 -3.43
N LEU A 114 4.53 -4.76 -2.93
CA LEU A 114 4.26 -4.29 -1.58
C LEU A 114 4.60 -5.36 -0.54
N ARG A 115 4.34 -6.63 -0.86
CA ARG A 115 4.54 -7.79 0.01
C ARG A 115 6.00 -8.27 0.07
N HIS A 116 6.85 -7.81 -0.84
CA HIS A 116 8.26 -8.19 -0.88
C HIS A 116 9.09 -7.33 0.08
N SER A 117 10.00 -7.94 0.84
CA SER A 117 10.91 -7.18 1.71
C SER A 117 11.89 -6.34 0.89
N SER A 118 12.03 -5.06 1.21
CA SER A 118 12.95 -4.16 0.50
C SER A 118 13.76 -3.36 1.49
N LYS A 119 15.00 -3.05 1.09
CA LYS A 119 15.86 -2.12 1.81
C LYS A 119 15.30 -0.72 1.67
N ILE A 120 15.20 0.02 2.78
CA ILE A 120 14.63 1.38 2.76
C ILE A 120 15.50 2.32 1.91
N GLU A 121 16.81 2.09 1.88
CA GLU A 121 17.79 2.84 1.09
C GLU A 121 17.50 2.78 -0.41
N MET A 122 16.91 1.66 -0.88
CA MET A 122 16.49 1.52 -2.27
C MET A 122 15.26 2.39 -2.57
N VAL A 123 14.33 2.50 -1.62
CA VAL A 123 13.17 3.39 -1.73
C VAL A 123 13.61 4.86 -1.72
N GLU A 124 14.53 5.22 -0.83
CA GLU A 124 15.11 6.57 -0.77
C GLU A 124 15.80 6.94 -2.08
N SER A 125 16.61 6.02 -2.63
CA SER A 125 17.27 6.21 -3.91
C SER A 125 16.27 6.40 -5.05
N ALA A 126 15.18 5.63 -5.04
CA ALA A 126 14.10 5.77 -6.02
C ALA A 126 13.41 7.14 -5.94
N PHE A 127 13.09 7.63 -4.74
CA PHE A 127 12.57 8.99 -4.59
C PHE A 127 13.59 10.05 -5.05
N ALA A 128 14.87 9.89 -4.72
CA ALA A 128 15.90 10.85 -5.11
C ALA A 128 16.01 11.01 -6.63
N VAL A 129 15.99 9.91 -7.40
CA VAL A 129 16.02 9.99 -8.88
C VAL A 129 14.70 10.48 -9.50
N LEU A 130 13.64 10.59 -8.70
CA LEU A 130 12.38 11.24 -9.04
C LEU A 130 12.31 12.69 -8.53
N GLY A 131 13.40 13.23 -7.96
CA GLY A 131 13.42 14.59 -7.42
C GLY A 131 12.62 14.78 -6.14
N ARG A 132 12.34 13.70 -5.40
CA ARG A 132 11.65 13.69 -4.12
C ARG A 132 12.58 13.26 -3.00
N ARG A 133 12.16 13.51 -1.76
CA ARG A 133 12.86 13.09 -0.56
C ARG A 133 11.91 12.32 0.35
N LEU A 134 12.38 11.20 0.89
CA LEU A 134 11.69 10.51 1.97
C LEU A 134 12.06 11.17 3.30
N GLU A 135 11.06 11.53 4.11
CA GLU A 135 11.26 12.07 5.45
C GLU A 135 10.57 11.18 6.48
N VAL A 136 11.23 10.99 7.63
CA VAL A 136 10.70 10.24 8.76
C VAL A 136 10.38 11.20 9.88
N ARG A 137 9.21 11.03 10.51
CA ARG A 137 8.76 11.80 11.66
C ARG A 137 8.31 10.85 12.77
N LEU A 138 8.77 11.11 13.99
CA LEU A 138 8.24 10.49 15.21
C LEU A 138 7.05 11.33 15.68
N VAL A 139 5.93 10.67 15.97
CA VAL A 139 4.67 11.28 16.44
C VAL A 139 4.26 10.70 17.78
#